data_AF-A0A0B8QC76-F1
#
_entry.id   AF-A0A0B8QC76-F1
#
_cell.length_a   1.000
_cell.length_b   1.000
_cell.length_c   1.000
_cell.angle_alpha   90.00
_cell.angle_beta   90.00
_cell.angle_gamma   90.00
#
_symmetry.space_group_name_H-M   'P 1'
#
loop_
_entity.id
_entity.type
_entity.pdbx_description
1 polymer ?
#
loop_
_entity_poly.entity_id
_entity_poly.type
_entity_poly.pdbx_seq_one_letter_code
_entity_poly.pdbx_strand_id
1 'polypeptide(L)' 'MTHHAFRYTAPQGEFELAIARSDVEMIDTDTTVELLAQYIAEEVSQSVEPEATLDVIAYEGVGKGAMASVKGQA' A
#
# COMPACT_ATOMS: atom_id res chain seq x y z
N MET A 1 -2.49 -22.10 -8.43
CA MET A 1 -3.65 -21.36 -7.89
C MET A 1 -3.64 -19.96 -8.49
N THR A 2 -4.74 -19.52 -9.09
CA THR A 2 -4.87 -18.22 -9.79
C THR A 2 -5.38 -17.09 -8.91
N HIS A 3 -5.85 -17.39 -7.70
CA HIS A 3 -6.46 -16.44 -6.77
C HIS A 3 -5.74 -16.47 -5.41
N HIS A 4 -5.83 -15.36 -4.68
CA HIS A 4 -5.71 -15.33 -3.22
C HIS A 4 -7.09 -15.54 -2.61
N ALA A 5 -7.15 -16.28 -1.51
CA ALA A 5 -8.39 -16.57 -0.79
C ALA A 5 -8.19 -16.29 0.71
N PHE A 6 -9.11 -15.53 1.29
CA PHE A 6 -9.10 -15.10 2.67
C PHE A 6 -10.43 -15.43 3.34
N ARG A 7 -10.40 -15.76 4.61
CA ARG A 7 -11.59 -15.99 5.43
C ARG A 7 -11.36 -15.56 6.87
N TYR A 8 -12.34 -14.92 7.48
CA TYR A 8 -12.34 -14.62 8.91
C TYR A 8 -13.76 -14.55 9.50
N THR A 9 -13.85 -14.72 10.81
CA THR A 9 -15.09 -14.60 11.59
C THR A 9 -15.06 -13.31 12.41
N ALA A 10 -16.15 -12.55 12.40
CA ALA A 10 -16.35 -11.36 13.24
C ALA A 10 -17.74 -11.40 13.90
N PRO A 11 -18.06 -10.50 14.86
CA PRO A 11 -19.37 -10.50 15.53
C PRO A 11 -20.59 -10.43 14.59
N GLN A 12 -20.41 -9.92 13.36
CA GLN A 12 -21.44 -9.81 12.33
C GLN A 12 -21.61 -11.08 11.48
N GLY A 13 -20.70 -12.06 11.59
CA GLY A 13 -20.74 -13.31 10.83
C GLY A 13 -19.40 -13.71 10.21
N GLU A 14 -19.48 -14.64 9.25
CA GLU A 14 -18.36 -15.13 8.44
C GLU A 14 -18.15 -14.24 7.20
N PHE A 15 -16.89 -13.95 6.89
CA PHE A 15 -16.48 -13.19 5.71
C PHE A 15 -15.47 -13.99 4.90
N GLU A 16 -15.68 -14.03 3.58
CA GLU A 16 -14.80 -14.72 2.63
C GLU A 16 -14.52 -13.80 1.43
N LEU A 17 -13.28 -13.81 0.94
CA LEU A 17 -12.85 -13.06 -0.25
C LEU A 17 -11.93 -13.93 -1.10
N ALA A 18 -12.22 -14.01 -2.40
CA ALA A 18 -11.32 -14.57 -3.40
C ALA A 18 -11.06 -13.54 -4.50
N ILE A 19 -9.78 -13.27 -4.79
CA ILE A 19 -9.38 -12.25 -5.76
C ILE A 19 -8.23 -12.75 -6.65
N ALA A 20 -8.26 -12.40 -7.93
CA ALA A 20 -7.25 -12.83 -8.89
C ALA A 20 -5.89 -12.26 -8.50
N ARG A 21 -4.85 -13.10 -8.51
CA ARG A 21 -3.48 -12.66 -8.16
C ARG A 21 -2.92 -11.64 -9.15
N SER A 22 -3.45 -11.60 -10.37
CA SER A 22 -3.04 -10.63 -11.40
C SER A 22 -3.51 -9.22 -11.11
N ASP A 23 -4.51 -9.06 -10.23
CA ASP A 23 -5.24 -7.80 -10.04
C ASP A 23 -4.90 -7.16 -8.68
N VAL A 24 -4.03 -7.79 -7.89
CA VAL A 24 -3.69 -7.34 -6.54
C VAL A 24 -2.19 -7.44 -6.27
N GLU A 25 -1.75 -6.54 -5.41
CA GLU A 25 -0.44 -6.57 -4.77
C GLU A 25 -0.63 -6.92 -3.29
N MET A 26 0.21 -7.82 -2.79
CA MET A 26 0.23 -8.17 -1.37
C MET A 26 1.29 -7.34 -0.68
N ILE A 27 0.89 -6.58 0.35
CA ILE A 27 1.77 -5.78 1.18
C ILE A 27 1.77 -6.32 2.62
N ASP A 28 2.89 -6.18 3.32
CA ASP A 28 3.08 -6.69 4.69
C ASP A 28 2.58 -5.73 5.78
N THR A 29 1.81 -4.72 5.40
CA THR A 29 1.26 -3.68 6.28
C THR A 29 -0.25 -3.55 6.08
N ASP A 30 -0.92 -2.89 7.02
CA ASP A 30 -2.31 -2.49 6.81
C ASP A 30 -2.41 -1.48 5.65
N THR A 31 -3.51 -1.49 4.92
CA THR A 31 -3.73 -0.63 3.74
C THR A 31 -4.28 0.76 4.11
N THR A 32 -3.82 1.36 5.20
CA THR A 32 -4.20 2.75 5.55
C THR A 32 -3.48 3.73 4.62
N VAL A 33 -4.02 4.94 4.42
CA VAL A 33 -3.42 5.92 3.49
C VAL A 33 -2.00 6.34 3.89
N GLU A 34 -1.69 6.34 5.18
CA GLU A 34 -0.37 6.65 5.73
C GLU A 34 0.64 5.57 5.38
N LEU A 35 0.28 4.31 5.59
CA LEU A 35 1.17 3.17 5.31
C LEU A 35 1.34 2.96 3.81
N LEU A 36 0.30 3.22 3.02
CA LEU A 36 0.40 3.21 1.55
C LEU A 36 1.30 4.33 1.03
N ALA A 37 1.22 5.55 1.59
CA ALA A 37 2.13 6.64 1.21
C ALA A 37 3.60 6.27 1.47
N GLN A 38 3.88 5.68 2.63
CA GLN A 38 5.23 5.21 2.99
C GLN A 38 5.69 4.07 2.07
N TYR A 39 4.85 3.07 1.84
CA TYR A 39 5.15 1.94 0.97
C TYR A 39 5.51 2.40 -0.45
N ILE A 40 4.70 3.29 -1.03
CA ILE A 40 4.97 3.84 -2.37
C ILE A 40 6.27 4.64 -2.38
N ALA A 41 6.56 5.41 -1.34
CA ALA A 41 7.80 6.17 -1.24
C ALA A 41 9.03 5.26 -1.24
N GLU A 42 9.00 4.18 -0.45
CA GLU A 42 10.08 3.19 -0.38
C GLU A 42 10.30 2.48 -1.72
N GLU A 43 9.25 1.99 -2.36
CA GLU A 43 9.34 1.31 -3.66
C GLU A 43 9.88 2.24 -4.76
N VAL A 44 9.36 3.46 -4.87
CA VAL A 44 9.79 4.41 -5.90
C VAL A 44 11.20 4.92 -5.65
N SER A 45 11.64 5.03 -4.39
CA SER A 45 12.97 5.54 -4.04
C SER A 45 14.12 4.78 -4.71
N GLN A 46 13.94 3.49 -5.00
CA GLN A 46 14.91 2.63 -5.69
C GLN A 46 15.20 3.08 -7.13
N SER A 47 14.32 3.90 -7.71
CA SER A 47 14.44 4.45 -9.07
C SER A 47 14.84 5.93 -9.10
N VAL A 48 15.05 6.53 -7.94
CA VAL A 48 15.37 7.96 -7.76
C VAL A 48 16.83 8.11 -7.36
N GLU A 49 17.50 9.13 -7.93
CA GLU A 49 18.92 9.43 -7.66
C GLU A 49 19.24 9.49 -6.14
N PRO A 50 20.40 8.97 -5.70
CA PRO A 50 20.81 9.03 -4.30
C PRO A 50 20.73 10.43 -3.72
N GLU A 51 20.28 10.52 -2.46
CA GLU A 51 20.15 11.77 -1.70
C GLU A 51 19.10 12.77 -2.21
N ALA A 52 18.55 12.58 -3.41
CA ALA A 52 17.39 13.35 -3.87
C ALA A 52 16.21 13.09 -2.93
N THR A 53 15.49 14.15 -2.58
CA THR A 53 14.28 14.01 -1.75
C THR A 53 13.11 13.59 -2.64
N LEU A 54 12.46 12.49 -2.26
CA LEU A 54 11.21 12.03 -2.86
C LEU A 54 10.08 12.24 -1.86
N ASP A 55 9.07 13.01 -2.26
CA ASP A 55 7.85 13.21 -1.50
C ASP A 55 6.68 12.50 -2.20
N VAL A 56 6.00 11.62 -1.47
CA VAL A 56 4.77 10.97 -1.90
C VAL A 56 3.60 11.55 -1.12
N ILE A 57 2.60 12.06 -1.84
CA ILE A 57 1.38 12.60 -1.25
C ILE A 57 0.19 11.75 -1.72
N ALA A 58 -0.41 11.01 -0.79
CA ALA A 58 -1.54 10.13 -1.04
C ALA A 58 -2.86 10.75 -0.60
N TYR A 59 -3.93 10.52 -1.35
CA TYR A 59 -5.27 11.04 -1.08
C TYR A 59 -6.29 9.90 -1.15
N GLU A 60 -7.13 9.76 -0.13
CA GLU A 60 -8.20 8.74 -0.08
C GLU A 60 -9.62 9.33 -0.02
N GLY A 61 -9.74 10.67 0.04
CA GLY A 61 -11.02 11.37 0.06
C GLY A 61 -10.87 12.87 0.30
N VAL A 62 -12.00 13.58 0.40
CA VAL A 62 -12.00 15.03 0.65
C VAL A 62 -11.39 15.32 2.02
N GLY A 63 -10.29 16.07 2.04
CA GLY A 63 -9.58 16.43 3.28
C GLY A 63 -8.91 15.25 3.98
N LYS A 64 -8.76 14.09 3.30
CA LYS A 64 -8.12 12.89 3.87
C LYS A 64 -6.98 12.44 2.97
N GLY A 65 -5.78 12.42 3.54
CA GLY A 65 -4.57 12.02 2.85
C GLY A 65 -3.40 11.93 3.81
N ALA A 66 -2.27 11.48 3.29
CA ALA A 66 -1.02 11.35 4.02
C ALA A 66 0.16 11.73 3.12
N MET A 67 1.29 12.02 3.75
CA MET A 67 2.54 12.30 3.06
C MET A 67 3.67 11.48 3.68
N ALA A 68 4.55 10.95 2.83
CA ALA A 68 5.80 10.32 3.22
C ALA A 68 6.96 10.95 2.43
N SER A 69 8.10 11.11 3.10
CA SER A 69 9.31 11.69 2.51
C SER A 69 10.47 10.74 2.75
N VAL A 70 11.18 10.36 1.68
CA VAL A 70 12.35 9.47 1.73
C VAL A 70 13.48 10.02 0.85
N LYS A 71 14.67 9.44 0.97
CA LYS A 71 15.80 9.70 0.07
C LYS A 71 15.80 8.68 -1.05
N GLY A 72 16.14 9.12 -2.27
CA GLY A 72 16.41 8.23 -3.39
C GLY A 72 17.58 7.28 -3.09
N GLN A 73 17.56 6.12 -3.73
CA GLN A 73 18.44 4.98 -3.44
C GLN A 73 19.06 4.35 -4.70
N ALA A 74 18.84 4.93 -5.90
CA ALA A 74 19.27 4.36 -7.17
C ALA A 74 20.79 4.23 -7.35
#